data_AF-A0A8H7TVM3-F1
#
_entry.id   AF-A0A8H7TVM3-F1
#
_cell.length_a   1.000
_cell.length_b   1.000
_cell.length_c   1.000
_cell.angle_alpha   90.00
_cell.angle_beta   90.00
_cell.angle_gamma   90.00
#
_symmetry.space_group_name_H-M   'P 1'
#
loop_
_entity.id
_entity.type
_entity.pdbx_description
1 polymer ?
#
loop_
_entity_poly.entity_id
_entity_poly.type
_entity_poly.pdbx_seq_one_letter_code
_entity_poly.pdbx_strand_id
1 'polypeptide(L)'
;MKPGINKKGKSAKATPAAIEPAADANPTQLETSEASNPQQRPEKPNFQERRHYYGPMDYKLVARTSDTEFDKTRAKTKGEMAVDPAGHPYFVIFWNGRGANSLQLLVRKALSPLEIVKLEAVQTGSADQAITDWPVVVCATVKKNSAKWEQAVDAALKAKDILDGWDFEHIQCEIREEK
;
A
#
# COMPACT_ATOMS: atom_id res chain seq x y z
N MET A 1 -18.87 64.38 13.93
CA MET A 1 -17.79 65.00 14.72
C MET A 1 -16.74 63.93 15.05
N LYS A 2 -15.50 64.07 14.56
CA LYS A 2 -14.27 63.47 15.15
C LYS A 2 -13.72 64.50 16.18
N PRO A 3 -12.63 64.28 16.95
CA PRO A 3 -11.80 63.08 17.24
C PRO A 3 -11.46 62.93 18.76
N GLY A 4 -10.63 61.94 19.13
CA GLY A 4 -9.88 61.98 20.39
C GLY A 4 -8.76 60.94 20.49
N ILE A 5 -7.54 61.31 20.10
CA ILE A 5 -6.28 60.60 20.38
C ILE A 5 -5.46 61.45 21.37
N ASN A 6 -4.94 60.85 22.44
CA ASN A 6 -3.79 61.36 23.23
C ASN A 6 -3.06 60.14 23.84
N LYS A 7 -1.84 59.79 23.41
CA LYS A 7 -0.49 60.32 23.74
C LYS A 7 0.10 59.88 25.11
N LYS A 8 1.13 59.04 24.99
CA LYS A 8 2.47 59.05 25.64
C LYS A 8 2.62 58.85 27.16
N GLY A 9 3.53 57.93 27.51
CA GLY A 9 4.40 57.96 28.69
C GLY A 9 5.27 56.70 28.74
N LYS A 10 6.48 56.70 28.17
CA LYS A 10 7.81 57.00 28.76
C LYS A 10 8.40 55.89 29.65
N SER A 11 9.62 55.50 29.27
CA SER A 11 10.55 54.52 29.81
C SER A 11 10.86 54.63 31.30
N ALA A 12 11.23 53.50 31.91
CA ALA A 12 12.37 53.43 32.82
C ALA A 12 13.04 52.05 32.75
N LYS A 13 14.36 52.09 32.72
CA LYS A 13 15.34 51.01 32.59
C LYS A 13 15.84 50.67 33.99
N ALA A 14 15.90 49.39 34.37
CA ALA A 14 16.73 48.93 35.48
C ALA A 14 17.07 47.43 35.32
N THR A 15 18.36 47.17 35.18
CA THR A 15 19.10 45.91 35.42
C THR A 15 20.32 46.40 36.23
N PRO A 16 20.89 45.69 37.24
CA PRO A 16 21.17 44.25 37.20
C PRO A 16 21.15 43.51 38.56
N ALA A 17 21.24 42.18 38.53
CA ALA A 17 22.08 41.40 39.45
C ALA A 17 22.19 39.95 38.95
N ALA A 18 23.43 39.49 38.76
CA ALA A 18 23.80 38.12 38.45
C ALA A 18 23.86 37.28 39.73
N ILE A 19 23.29 36.07 39.71
CA ILE A 19 23.67 34.95 40.57
C ILE A 19 23.44 33.65 39.77
N GLU A 20 24.53 33.03 39.30
CA GLU A 20 24.66 31.58 39.08
C GLU A 20 25.44 31.00 40.29
N PRO A 21 25.44 29.68 40.60
CA PRO A 21 25.31 28.57 39.65
C PRO A 21 24.53 27.31 40.09
N ALA A 22 24.29 26.46 39.07
CA ALA A 22 24.27 25.00 39.05
C ALA A 22 23.23 24.19 39.86
N ALA A 23 22.38 23.44 39.13
CA ALA A 23 22.29 21.99 39.27
C ALA A 23 21.58 21.37 38.05
N ASP A 24 22.16 20.27 37.57
CA ASP A 24 21.69 19.33 36.56
C ASP A 24 20.17 19.18 36.43
N ALA A 25 19.68 19.42 35.22
CA ALA A 25 18.49 18.73 34.71
C ALA A 25 18.76 18.43 33.23
N ASN A 26 19.43 17.30 33.01
CA ASN A 26 19.63 16.66 31.73
C ASN A 26 18.25 16.45 31.06
N PRO A 27 17.86 17.16 30.00
CA PRO A 27 16.68 16.76 29.26
C PRO A 27 17.09 15.56 28.42
N THR A 28 16.70 14.38 28.90
CA THR A 28 16.59 13.15 28.12
C THR A 28 16.11 13.54 26.72
N GLN A 29 17.02 13.49 25.74
CA GLN A 29 16.66 13.43 24.35
C GLN A 29 15.86 12.13 24.22
N LEU A 30 14.53 12.26 24.25
CA LEU A 30 13.67 11.34 23.53
C LEU A 30 14.10 11.47 22.08
N GLU A 31 15.07 10.66 21.68
CA GLU A 31 15.15 10.17 20.32
C GLU A 31 13.81 9.46 20.08
N THR A 32 12.83 10.23 19.61
CA THR A 32 11.79 9.70 18.75
C THR A 32 12.50 9.14 17.54
N SER A 33 12.98 7.90 17.67
CA SER A 33 13.25 7.00 16.56
C SER A 33 11.92 6.60 15.91
N GLU A 34 11.12 7.59 15.52
CA GLU A 34 10.27 7.43 14.35
C GLU A 34 11.21 7.55 13.15
N ALA A 35 11.95 6.47 12.92
CA ALA A 35 12.35 6.15 11.57
C ALA A 35 11.04 6.11 10.79
N SER A 36 10.77 7.20 10.06
CA SER A 36 9.84 7.21 8.95
C SER A 36 10.18 5.97 8.15
N ASN A 37 9.39 4.90 8.26
CA ASN A 37 9.64 3.68 7.50
C ASN A 37 9.33 4.10 6.05
N PRO A 38 10.34 4.38 5.20
CA PRO A 38 10.04 4.73 3.83
C PRO A 38 9.37 3.49 3.25
N GLN A 39 8.13 3.62 2.74
CA GLN A 39 7.31 2.51 2.21
C GLN A 39 8.21 1.36 1.74
N GLN A 40 8.29 0.30 2.56
CA GLN A 40 9.26 -0.76 2.32
C GLN A 40 8.89 -1.40 1.00
N ARG A 41 9.73 -1.17 -0.01
CA ARG A 41 9.47 -1.65 -1.36
C ARG A 41 9.41 -3.18 -1.31
N PRO A 42 8.38 -3.82 -1.92
CA PRO A 42 8.26 -5.26 -1.89
C PRO A 42 9.51 -5.94 -2.43
N GLU A 43 9.90 -7.06 -1.83
CA GLU A 43 11.03 -7.84 -2.31
C GLU A 43 10.74 -8.48 -3.67
N LYS A 44 11.80 -8.76 -4.42
CA LYS A 44 11.69 -9.43 -5.71
C LYS A 44 11.26 -10.88 -5.50
N PRO A 45 10.19 -11.35 -6.18
CA PRO A 45 9.75 -12.74 -6.04
C PRO A 45 10.87 -13.72 -6.31
N ASN A 46 11.05 -14.67 -5.41
CA ASN A 46 12.08 -15.70 -5.54
C ASN A 46 11.69 -16.72 -6.62
N PHE A 47 12.61 -17.60 -7.02
CA PHE A 47 12.36 -18.59 -8.08
C PHE A 47 11.19 -19.53 -7.80
N GLN A 48 10.96 -19.84 -6.53
CA GLN A 48 9.89 -20.74 -6.12
C GLN A 48 8.53 -20.06 -6.21
N GLU A 49 8.44 -18.81 -5.78
CA GLU A 49 7.25 -17.96 -5.89
C GLU A 49 6.87 -17.68 -7.34
N ARG A 50 7.86 -17.42 -8.19
CA ARG A 50 7.67 -17.27 -9.64
C ARG A 50 7.03 -18.48 -10.31
N ARG A 51 7.14 -19.66 -9.70
CA ARG A 51 6.64 -20.94 -10.22
C ARG A 51 5.33 -21.39 -9.59
N HIS A 52 4.94 -20.85 -8.44
CA HIS A 52 3.80 -21.35 -7.67
C HIS A 52 2.65 -20.35 -7.73
N TYR A 53 1.53 -20.72 -8.37
CA TYR A 53 0.31 -19.91 -8.35
C TYR A 53 -0.96 -20.74 -8.33
N TYR A 54 -2.00 -20.13 -7.75
CA TYR A 54 -3.33 -20.68 -7.62
C TYR A 54 -4.00 -20.87 -8.99
N GLY A 55 -4.43 -22.10 -9.27
CA GLY A 55 -5.17 -22.44 -10.48
C GLY A 55 -4.30 -22.89 -11.66
N PRO A 56 -4.94 -23.42 -12.72
CA PRO A 56 -4.28 -24.13 -13.82
C PRO A 56 -3.57 -23.23 -14.85
N MET A 57 -3.38 -21.94 -14.57
CA MET A 57 -2.80 -21.01 -15.55
C MET A 57 -1.30 -20.78 -15.34
N ASP A 58 -0.54 -21.07 -16.39
CA ASP A 58 0.89 -20.91 -16.55
C ASP A 58 1.32 -19.43 -16.58
N TYR A 59 1.17 -18.71 -15.48
CA TYR A 59 1.69 -17.35 -15.32
C TYR A 59 2.91 -17.33 -14.40
N LYS A 60 3.79 -16.35 -14.61
CA LYS A 60 4.98 -16.10 -13.77
C LYS A 60 4.78 -14.82 -12.98
N LEU A 61 4.89 -14.87 -11.65
CA LEU A 61 4.86 -13.65 -10.84
C LEU A 61 6.06 -12.77 -11.13
N VAL A 62 5.78 -11.51 -11.40
CA VAL A 62 6.79 -10.46 -11.61
C VAL A 62 6.92 -9.62 -10.35
N ALA A 63 5.80 -9.13 -9.82
CA ALA A 63 5.77 -8.27 -8.64
C ALA A 63 4.49 -8.51 -7.83
N ARG A 64 4.56 -8.28 -6.52
CA ARG A 64 3.40 -8.20 -5.63
C ARG A 64 3.60 -7.09 -4.62
N THR A 65 2.53 -6.55 -4.06
CA THR A 65 2.62 -5.54 -2.99
C THR A 65 2.57 -6.14 -1.59
N SER A 66 2.27 -7.43 -1.46
CA SER A 66 2.28 -8.14 -0.19
C SER A 66 3.71 -8.49 0.23
N ASP A 67 4.00 -8.27 1.52
CA ASP A 67 5.19 -8.70 2.22
C ASP A 67 5.11 -10.18 2.66
N THR A 68 3.92 -10.78 2.61
CA THR A 68 3.71 -12.17 3.00
C THR A 68 4.41 -13.08 2.00
N GLU A 69 5.49 -13.72 2.42
CA GLU A 69 6.15 -14.77 1.65
C GLU A 69 5.18 -15.91 1.34
N PHE A 70 5.32 -16.49 0.15
CA PHE A 70 4.61 -17.71 -0.16
C PHE A 70 5.19 -18.88 0.64
N ASP A 71 4.53 -19.25 1.74
CA ASP A 71 4.95 -20.39 2.54
C ASP A 71 4.46 -21.72 1.92
N LYS A 72 5.39 -22.46 1.31
CA LYS A 72 5.16 -23.80 0.77
C LYS A 72 4.66 -24.82 1.78
N THR A 73 4.97 -24.64 3.06
CA THR A 73 4.53 -25.56 4.12
C THR A 73 3.06 -25.32 4.47
N ARG A 74 2.56 -24.07 4.40
CA ARG A 74 1.12 -23.79 4.53
C ARG A 74 0.30 -24.46 3.43
N ALA A 75 0.75 -24.36 2.17
CA ALA A 75 0.08 -25.02 1.04
C ALA A 75 0.02 -26.55 1.14
N LYS A 76 0.92 -27.18 1.92
CA LYS A 76 0.96 -28.63 2.11
C LYS A 76 0.23 -29.12 3.36
N THR A 77 0.00 -28.27 4.36
CA THR A 77 -0.29 -28.76 5.72
C THR A 77 -1.59 -28.27 6.34
N LYS A 78 -2.34 -27.31 5.78
CA LYS A 78 -3.69 -26.96 6.25
C LYS A 78 -4.38 -26.05 5.23
N GLY A 79 -5.52 -26.48 4.71
CA GLY A 79 -6.41 -25.67 3.87
C GLY A 79 -5.80 -25.28 2.53
N GLU A 80 -6.21 -25.99 1.49
CA GLU A 80 -5.96 -25.60 0.10
C GLU A 80 -6.26 -24.10 -0.04
N MET A 81 -5.26 -23.30 -0.41
CA MET A 81 -5.48 -21.89 -0.59
C MET A 81 -6.50 -21.70 -1.71
N ALA A 82 -7.68 -21.24 -1.33
CA ALA A 82 -8.83 -21.19 -2.21
C ALA A 82 -8.83 -19.84 -2.93
N VAL A 83 -9.20 -19.89 -4.21
CA VAL A 83 -9.39 -18.71 -5.05
C VAL A 83 -10.87 -18.61 -5.35
N ASP A 84 -11.47 -17.53 -4.88
CA ASP A 84 -12.82 -17.15 -5.28
C ASP A 84 -12.72 -15.90 -6.15
N PRO A 85 -13.52 -15.74 -7.22
CA PRO A 85 -13.78 -14.42 -7.77
C PRO A 85 -14.11 -13.46 -6.62
N ALA A 86 -13.56 -12.24 -6.60
CA ALA A 86 -13.85 -11.32 -5.50
C ALA A 86 -15.37 -11.10 -5.38
N GLY A 87 -16.00 -11.70 -4.36
CA GLY A 87 -17.46 -11.76 -4.19
C GLY A 87 -18.00 -10.72 -3.23
N HIS A 88 -17.12 -9.94 -2.58
CA HIS A 88 -17.52 -8.90 -1.63
C HIS A 88 -18.41 -7.86 -2.33
N PRO A 89 -19.72 -7.76 -2.02
CA PRO A 89 -20.67 -7.00 -2.82
C PRO A 89 -20.28 -5.52 -2.99
N TYR A 90 -19.72 -4.92 -1.93
CA TYR A 90 -19.22 -3.55 -1.96
C TYR A 90 -18.09 -3.39 -2.98
N PHE A 91 -17.10 -4.30 -3.01
CA PHE A 91 -15.98 -4.24 -3.96
C PHE A 91 -16.44 -4.40 -5.40
N VAL A 92 -17.32 -5.37 -5.65
CA VAL A 92 -17.85 -5.67 -6.99
C VAL A 92 -18.56 -4.45 -7.60
N ILE A 93 -19.28 -3.66 -6.79
CA ILE A 93 -19.97 -2.44 -7.23
C ILE A 93 -18.98 -1.40 -7.77
N PHE A 94 -17.90 -1.11 -7.05
CA PHE A 94 -16.90 -0.12 -7.48
C PHE A 94 -15.99 -0.65 -8.59
N TRP A 95 -15.63 -1.94 -8.51
CA TRP A 95 -14.82 -2.63 -9.51
C TRP A 95 -15.49 -2.61 -10.88
N ASN A 96 -16.76 -3.03 -10.95
CA ASN A 96 -17.56 -3.06 -12.17
C ASN A 96 -18.39 -1.79 -12.37
N GLY A 97 -18.08 -0.72 -11.65
CA GLY A 97 -18.76 0.56 -11.77
C GLY A 97 -18.76 1.07 -13.22
N ARG A 98 -19.74 1.91 -13.58
CA ARG A 98 -19.84 2.46 -14.94
C ARG A 98 -19.11 3.81 -15.04
N GLY A 99 -18.47 4.05 -16.18
CA GLY A 99 -17.90 5.34 -16.53
C GLY A 99 -16.41 5.50 -16.23
N ALA A 100 -15.91 6.73 -16.32
CA ALA A 100 -14.48 7.05 -16.28
C ALA A 100 -13.80 6.83 -14.91
N ASN A 101 -14.61 6.60 -13.86
CA ASN A 101 -14.20 6.47 -12.47
C ASN A 101 -14.40 5.05 -11.93
N SER A 102 -14.63 4.05 -12.79
CA SER A 102 -14.64 2.67 -12.31
C SER A 102 -13.26 2.30 -11.75
N LEU A 103 -13.24 1.57 -10.64
CA LEU A 103 -12.01 1.20 -9.96
C LEU A 103 -11.10 0.39 -10.90
N GLN A 104 -11.70 -0.48 -11.72
CA GLN A 104 -10.98 -1.23 -12.75
C GLN A 104 -10.28 -0.30 -13.76
N LEU A 105 -10.92 0.80 -14.19
CA LEU A 105 -10.32 1.74 -15.14
C LEU A 105 -9.21 2.57 -14.50
N LEU A 106 -9.39 3.01 -13.24
CA LEU A 106 -8.38 3.74 -12.47
C LEU A 106 -7.14 2.87 -12.25
N VAL A 107 -7.32 1.61 -11.85
CA VAL A 107 -6.24 0.64 -11.73
C VAL A 107 -5.56 0.41 -13.08
N ARG A 108 -6.31 0.18 -14.18
CA ARG A 108 -5.70 0.05 -15.52
C ARG A 108 -4.84 1.25 -15.91
N LYS A 109 -5.26 2.47 -15.56
CA LYS A 109 -4.46 3.69 -15.81
C LYS A 109 -3.18 3.71 -14.99
N ALA A 110 -3.24 3.33 -13.71
CA ALA A 110 -2.05 3.25 -12.85
C ALA A 110 -1.05 2.18 -13.31
N LEU A 111 -1.54 1.12 -13.96
CA LEU A 111 -0.72 0.07 -14.54
C LEU A 111 -0.02 0.49 -15.84
N SER A 112 -0.34 1.63 -16.44
CA SER A 112 0.41 2.17 -17.58
C SER A 112 1.85 2.51 -17.15
N PRO A 113 2.90 2.03 -17.84
CA PRO A 113 2.94 1.65 -19.25
C PRO A 113 2.89 0.13 -19.56
N LEU A 114 2.48 -0.71 -18.62
CA LEU A 114 2.49 -2.17 -18.82
C LEU A 114 1.46 -2.62 -19.86
N GLU A 115 1.83 -3.60 -20.69
CA GLU A 115 0.92 -4.21 -21.67
C GLU A 115 -0.02 -5.22 -20.98
N ILE A 116 -1.09 -4.72 -20.38
CA ILE A 116 -2.08 -5.53 -19.65
C ILE A 116 -2.95 -6.35 -20.62
N VAL A 117 -2.88 -7.68 -20.51
CA VAL A 117 -3.74 -8.63 -21.22
C VAL A 117 -5.01 -8.92 -20.44
N LYS A 118 -4.89 -9.08 -19.11
CA LYS A 118 -5.99 -9.43 -18.22
C LYS A 118 -5.90 -8.65 -16.93
N LEU A 119 -7.04 -8.24 -16.38
CA LEU A 119 -7.11 -7.61 -15.06
C LEU A 119 -8.30 -8.18 -14.31
N GLU A 120 -8.02 -8.83 -13.19
CA GLU A 120 -8.99 -9.55 -12.37
C GLU A 120 -8.84 -9.15 -10.92
N ALA A 121 -9.90 -9.33 -10.15
CA ALA A 121 -9.86 -9.27 -8.70
C ALA A 121 -10.36 -10.61 -8.16
N VAL A 122 -9.56 -11.22 -7.30
CA VAL A 122 -9.85 -12.50 -6.68
C VAL A 122 -9.69 -12.36 -5.17
N GLN A 123 -10.42 -13.15 -4.40
CA GLN A 123 -10.11 -13.33 -2.98
C GLN A 123 -9.28 -14.58 -2.82
N THR A 124 -8.17 -14.46 -2.11
CA THR A 124 -7.29 -15.59 -1.81
C THR A 124 -7.14 -15.72 -0.31
N GLY A 125 -7.51 -16.85 0.25
CA GLY A 125 -7.37 -17.08 1.68
C GLY A 125 -7.23 -18.54 2.03
N SER A 126 -7.13 -18.82 3.32
CA SER A 126 -7.06 -20.18 3.81
C SER A 126 -8.46 -20.78 3.90
N ALA A 127 -8.61 -22.05 3.53
CA ALA A 127 -9.90 -22.73 3.55
C ALA A 127 -10.54 -22.84 4.96
N ASP A 128 -9.76 -22.62 6.02
CA ASP A 128 -10.23 -22.58 7.41
C ASP A 128 -10.67 -21.17 7.88
N GLN A 129 -10.52 -20.14 7.04
CA GLN A 129 -10.99 -18.77 7.30
C GLN A 129 -12.31 -18.52 6.56
N ALA A 130 -13.16 -17.63 7.12
CA ALA A 130 -14.35 -17.18 6.40
C ALA A 130 -13.95 -16.38 5.16
N ILE A 131 -14.65 -16.61 4.03
CA ILE A 131 -14.37 -15.96 2.73
C ILE A 131 -14.40 -14.42 2.86
N THR A 132 -15.22 -13.88 3.77
CA THR A 132 -15.29 -12.43 4.05
C THR A 132 -13.99 -11.84 4.55
N ASP A 133 -13.13 -12.66 5.18
CA ASP A 133 -11.88 -12.24 5.79
C ASP A 133 -10.69 -12.43 4.82
N TRP A 134 -10.94 -12.98 3.63
CA TRP A 134 -9.90 -13.23 2.65
C TRP A 134 -9.49 -11.93 1.96
N PRO A 135 -8.17 -11.63 1.88
CA PRO A 135 -7.68 -10.45 1.17
C PRO A 135 -8.11 -10.47 -0.30
N VAL A 136 -8.47 -9.30 -0.81
CA VAL A 136 -8.71 -9.11 -2.24
C VAL A 136 -7.38 -8.87 -2.93
N VAL A 137 -7.05 -9.74 -3.89
CA VAL A 137 -5.88 -9.64 -4.74
C VAL A 137 -6.29 -9.20 -6.13
N VAL A 138 -5.87 -7.99 -6.51
CA VAL A 138 -5.99 -7.50 -7.88
C VAL A 138 -4.83 -8.05 -8.71
N CYS A 139 -5.16 -8.96 -9.62
CA CYS A 139 -4.21 -9.64 -10.50
C CYS A 139 -4.19 -8.99 -11.88
N ALA A 140 -3.07 -8.40 -12.26
CA ALA A 140 -2.82 -7.92 -13.61
C ALA A 140 -1.90 -8.89 -14.37
N THR A 141 -2.43 -9.50 -15.43
CA THR A 141 -1.63 -10.29 -16.37
C THR A 141 -1.09 -9.40 -17.47
N VAL A 142 0.21 -9.44 -17.69
CA VAL A 142 0.95 -8.68 -18.71
C VAL A 142 1.56 -9.61 -19.73
N LYS A 143 1.79 -9.10 -20.94
CA LYS A 143 2.46 -9.87 -21.99
C LYS A 143 3.86 -10.31 -21.56
N LYS A 144 4.30 -11.44 -22.10
CA LYS A 144 5.66 -11.95 -21.92
C LYS A 144 6.73 -10.91 -22.26
N ASN A 145 7.70 -10.73 -21.38
CA ASN A 145 8.81 -9.78 -21.46
C ASN A 145 8.40 -8.30 -21.53
N SER A 146 7.15 -7.95 -21.19
CA SER A 146 6.65 -6.58 -21.27
C SER A 146 6.93 -5.73 -20.02
N ALA A 147 7.31 -6.36 -18.90
CA ALA A 147 7.50 -5.67 -17.63
C ALA A 147 8.85 -6.02 -16.98
N LYS A 148 9.68 -5.01 -16.69
CA LYS A 148 10.80 -5.17 -15.76
C LYS A 148 10.28 -5.18 -14.32
N TRP A 149 11.02 -5.83 -13.41
CA TRP A 149 10.61 -5.96 -12.01
C TRP A 149 10.34 -4.60 -11.37
N GLU A 150 11.22 -3.62 -11.57
CA GLU A 150 11.11 -2.28 -11.00
C GLU A 150 9.84 -1.57 -11.50
N GLN A 151 9.57 -1.66 -12.81
CA GLN A 151 8.36 -1.09 -13.42
C GLN A 151 7.09 -1.76 -12.91
N ALA A 152 7.12 -3.09 -12.76
CA ALA A 152 6.01 -3.86 -12.25
C ALA A 152 5.71 -3.54 -10.78
N VAL A 153 6.73 -3.38 -9.93
CA VAL A 153 6.56 -2.99 -8.53
C VAL A 153 5.97 -1.59 -8.43
N ASP A 154 6.49 -0.63 -9.20
CA ASP A 154 5.98 0.75 -9.15
C ASP A 154 4.53 0.83 -9.64
N ALA A 155 4.18 0.08 -10.68
CA ALA A 155 2.81 -0.04 -11.17
C ALA A 155 1.88 -0.71 -10.14
N ALA A 156 2.35 -1.78 -9.48
CA ALA A 156 1.59 -2.48 -8.45
C ALA A 156 1.33 -1.61 -7.22
N LEU A 157 2.34 -0.85 -6.77
CA LEU A 157 2.20 0.08 -5.65
C LEU A 157 1.21 1.21 -5.98
N LYS A 158 1.30 1.82 -7.18
CA LYS A 158 0.32 2.83 -7.62
C LYS A 158 -1.10 2.28 -7.69
N ALA A 159 -1.26 1.05 -8.18
CA ALA A 159 -2.56 0.38 -8.19
C ALA A 159 -3.09 0.16 -6.77
N LYS A 160 -2.22 -0.25 -5.84
CA LYS A 160 -2.56 -0.42 -4.42
C LYS A 160 -2.96 0.91 -3.78
N ASP A 161 -2.21 1.99 -4.00
CA ASP A 161 -2.53 3.32 -3.47
C ASP A 161 -3.92 3.79 -3.94
N ILE A 162 -4.28 3.52 -5.19
CA ILE A 162 -5.64 3.79 -5.69
C ILE A 162 -6.67 2.98 -4.92
N LEU A 163 -6.43 1.69 -4.70
CA LEU A 163 -7.39 0.80 -4.03
C LEU A 163 -7.54 1.12 -2.54
N ASP A 164 -6.44 1.46 -1.86
CA ASP A 164 -6.43 1.86 -0.45
C ASP A 164 -7.23 3.16 -0.24
N GLY A 165 -7.26 4.06 -1.23
CA GLY A 165 -8.07 5.28 -1.19
C GLY A 165 -9.60 5.06 -1.22
N TRP A 166 -10.08 3.82 -1.31
CA TRP A 166 -11.50 3.45 -1.28
C TRP A 166 -11.90 2.64 -0.04
N ASP A 167 -11.06 2.66 1.01
CA ASP A 167 -11.32 2.03 2.31
C ASP A 167 -11.54 0.50 2.25
N PHE A 168 -10.91 -0.18 1.31
CA PHE A 168 -10.91 -1.64 1.28
C PHE A 168 -9.79 -2.19 2.18
N GLU A 169 -10.17 -2.98 3.17
CA GLU A 169 -9.21 -3.66 4.03
C GLU A 169 -8.52 -4.83 3.28
N HIS A 170 -7.25 -5.06 3.61
CA HIS A 170 -6.48 -6.22 3.12
C HIS A 170 -6.39 -6.37 1.59
N ILE A 171 -6.29 -5.26 0.84
CA ILE A 171 -6.04 -5.31 -0.60
C ILE A 171 -4.57 -5.50 -0.95
N GLN A 172 -4.34 -6.37 -1.93
CA GLN A 172 -3.04 -6.62 -2.54
C GLN A 172 -3.11 -6.47 -4.06
N CYS A 173 -1.97 -6.14 -4.68
CA CYS A 173 -1.81 -6.10 -6.12
C CYS A 173 -0.71 -7.07 -6.54
N GLU A 174 -0.96 -7.83 -7.60
CA GLU A 174 0.00 -8.74 -8.23
C GLU A 174 0.10 -8.47 -9.72
N ILE A 175 1.34 -8.42 -10.22
CA ILE A 175 1.66 -8.35 -11.65
C ILE A 175 2.24 -9.69 -12.07
N ARG A 176 1.58 -10.33 -13.03
CA ARG A 176 1.93 -11.66 -13.54
C ARG A 176 2.21 -11.58 -15.04
N GLU A 177 3.14 -12.37 -15.51
CA GLU A 177 3.58 -12.41 -16.90
C GLU A 177 3.14 -13.72 -17.56
N GLU A 178 2.67 -13.65 -18.80
CA GLU A 178 2.42 -14.83 -19.65
C GLU A 178 3.70 -15.67 -19.84
N LYS A 179 3.62 -17.00 -19.65
CA LYS A 179 4.76 -17.90 -19.90
C LYS A 179 5.07 -18.08 -21.39
#